data_AF-A0A1I3GEX0-F1
#
_entry.id   AF-A0A1I3GEX0-F1
#
_cell.length_a   1.000
_cell.length_b   1.000
_cell.length_c   1.000
_cell.angle_alpha   90.00
_cell.angle_beta   90.00
_cell.angle_gamma   90.00
#
_symmetry.space_group_name_H-M   'P 1'
#
loop_
_entity.id
_entity.type
_entity.pdbx_description
1 polymer ?
#
loop_
_entity_poly.entity_id
_entity_poly.type
_entity_poly.pdbx_seq_one_letter_code
_entity_poly.pdbx_strand_id
1 'polypeptide(L)'
;MKLLQRIIKETGAKIVLSSSWRIGFTPASKNLLARFKEYGLELMACTPELSGSCRGDEIRKWLEKFETENDVERFAILDDESDMAEFTEMNLIQTDTNVGLQKEDAVQCIKMLNV
;
A
#
# COMPACT_ATOMS: atom_id res chain seq x y z
N MET A 1 11.75 -3.60 5.01
CA MET A 1 11.00 -4.83 4.65
C MET A 1 10.51 -5.65 5.85
N LYS A 2 11.33 -5.92 6.89
CA LYS A 2 10.88 -6.66 8.10
C LYS A 2 9.59 -6.11 8.75
N LEU A 3 9.42 -4.79 8.75
CA LEU A 3 8.23 -4.14 9.30
C LEU A 3 6.98 -4.41 8.46
N LEU A 4 7.07 -4.32 7.13
CA LEU A 4 5.98 -4.71 6.24
C LEU A 4 5.62 -6.19 6.42
N GLN A 5 6.62 -7.08 6.47
CA GLN A 5 6.41 -8.50 6.76
C GLN A 5 5.67 -8.72 8.09
N ARG A 6 6.01 -7.96 9.13
CA ARG A 6 5.33 -8.00 10.43
C ARG A 6 3.86 -7.58 10.30
N ILE A 7 3.57 -6.47 9.61
CA ILE A 7 2.20 -6.00 9.37
C ILE A 7 1.38 -7.13 8.74
N ILE A 8 1.84 -7.69 7.62
CA ILE A 8 1.14 -8.75 6.89
C ILE A 8 0.94 -10.00 7.76
N LYS A 9 1.94 -10.39 8.57
CA LYS A 9 1.83 -11.55 9.45
C LYS A 9 0.81 -11.34 10.57
N GLU A 10 0.70 -10.13 11.12
CA GLU A 10 -0.18 -9.82 12.25
C GLU A 10 -1.62 -9.48 11.83
N THR A 11 -1.83 -9.06 10.58
CA THR A 11 -3.16 -8.64 10.10
C THR A 11 -3.75 -9.57 9.04
N GLY A 12 -2.91 -10.39 8.37
CA GLY A 12 -3.34 -11.18 7.22
C GLY A 12 -3.65 -10.35 5.97
N ALA A 13 -3.37 -9.04 5.99
CA ALA A 13 -3.68 -8.14 4.89
C ALA A 13 -2.98 -8.53 3.59
N LYS A 14 -3.56 -8.10 2.47
CA LYS A 14 -3.00 -8.26 1.13
C LYS A 14 -2.35 -6.96 0.68
N ILE A 15 -1.27 -7.05 -0.11
CA ILE A 15 -0.55 -5.87 -0.57
C ILE A 15 -1.05 -5.46 -1.96
N VAL A 16 -1.45 -4.20 -2.10
CA VAL A 16 -1.75 -3.56 -3.39
C VAL A 16 -0.72 -2.48 -3.65
N LEU A 17 -0.08 -2.50 -4.83
CA LEU A 17 0.96 -1.53 -5.15
C LEU A 17 0.36 -0.22 -5.70
N SER A 18 0.42 0.78 -4.83
CA SER A 18 0.26 2.23 -5.01
C SER A 18 1.18 2.92 -6.01
N SER A 19 2.46 2.66 -5.82
CA SER A 19 3.58 3.50 -6.27
C SER A 19 3.71 3.62 -7.79
N SER A 20 4.36 4.69 -8.25
CA SER A 20 4.85 4.81 -9.63
C SER A 20 5.74 3.63 -10.06
N TRP A 21 6.30 2.87 -9.11
CA TRP A 21 7.07 1.66 -9.37
C TRP A 21 6.22 0.54 -10.01
N ARG A 22 4.90 0.65 -10.03
CA ARG A 22 4.04 -0.25 -10.82
C ARG A 22 4.08 0.04 -12.33
N ILE A 23 4.56 1.22 -12.73
CA ILE A 23 4.54 1.71 -14.11
C ILE A 23 5.82 1.27 -14.83
N GLY A 24 5.67 0.39 -15.83
CA GLY A 24 6.76 -0.13 -16.63
C GLY A 24 7.66 -1.09 -15.84
N PHE A 25 8.18 -2.14 -16.51
CA PHE A 25 9.08 -3.12 -15.90
C PHE A 25 10.49 -2.55 -15.64
N THR A 26 10.56 -1.47 -14.87
CA THR A 26 11.79 -0.76 -14.53
C THR A 26 12.67 -1.60 -13.60
N PRO A 27 13.97 -1.27 -13.48
CA PRO A 27 14.82 -1.86 -12.46
C PRO A 27 14.26 -1.72 -11.04
N ALA A 28 13.57 -0.61 -10.73
CA ALA A 28 12.94 -0.40 -9.42
C ALA A 28 11.83 -1.42 -9.15
N SER A 29 10.94 -1.66 -10.12
CA SER A 29 9.88 -2.67 -10.04
C SER A 29 10.46 -4.08 -9.84
N LYS A 30 11.52 -4.42 -10.58
CA LYS A 30 12.20 -5.73 -10.44
C LYS A 30 12.85 -5.89 -9.06
N ASN A 31 13.52 -4.84 -8.58
CA ASN A 31 14.14 -4.84 -7.26
C ASN A 31 13.10 -4.97 -6.14
N LEU A 32 11.96 -4.29 -6.26
CA LEU A 32 10.84 -4.40 -5.32
C LEU A 32 10.33 -5.85 -5.24
N LEU A 33 10.03 -6.47 -6.38
CA LEU A 33 9.54 -7.85 -6.43
C LEU A 33 10.57 -8.85 -5.88
N ALA A 34 11.86 -8.66 -6.18
CA ALA A 34 12.93 -9.49 -5.61
C ALA A 34 12.99 -9.36 -4.08
N ARG A 35 12.94 -8.12 -3.56
CA ARG A 35 12.90 -7.85 -2.12
C ARG A 35 11.63 -8.42 -1.47
N PHE A 36 10.49 -8.39 -2.14
CA PHE A 36 9.26 -8.99 -1.62
C PHE A 36 9.42 -10.51 -1.49
N LYS A 37 9.95 -11.16 -2.54
CA LYS A 37 10.22 -12.59 -2.54
C LYS A 37 11.19 -13.02 -1.44
N GLU A 38 12.27 -12.26 -1.21
CA GLU A 38 13.23 -12.51 -0.11
C GLU A 38 12.57 -12.55 1.28
N TYR A 39 11.46 -11.82 1.46
CA TYR A 39 10.72 -11.72 2.72
C TYR A 39 9.41 -12.53 2.72
N GLY A 40 9.14 -13.31 1.68
CA GLY A 40 7.89 -14.07 1.54
C GLY A 40 6.65 -13.17 1.42
N LEU A 41 6.80 -11.97 0.89
CA LEU A 41 5.71 -11.03 0.62
C LEU A 41 5.24 -11.18 -0.83
N GLU A 42 3.94 -11.04 -1.04
CA GLU A 42 3.32 -11.16 -2.36
C GLU A 42 2.42 -9.95 -2.63
N LEU A 43 2.51 -9.43 -3.85
CA LEU A 43 1.57 -8.43 -4.34
C LEU A 43 0.31 -9.13 -4.82
N MET A 44 -0.83 -8.71 -4.30
CA MET A 44 -2.13 -9.15 -4.79
C MET A 44 -2.50 -8.42 -6.08
N ALA A 45 -2.24 -7.12 -6.15
CA ALA A 45 -2.61 -6.28 -7.29
C ALA A 45 -1.79 -4.99 -7.34
N CYS A 46 -2.02 -4.21 -8.40
CA CYS A 46 -1.58 -2.82 -8.55
C CYS A 46 -2.81 -1.94 -8.82
N THR A 47 -2.78 -0.69 -8.36
CA THR A 47 -3.80 0.30 -8.77
C THR A 47 -3.66 0.66 -10.25
N PRO A 48 -4.73 1.10 -10.94
CA PRO A 48 -4.62 1.62 -12.30
C PRO A 48 -3.75 2.88 -12.35
N GLU A 49 -3.23 3.21 -13.53
CA GLU A 49 -2.64 4.53 -13.81
C GLU A 49 -3.69 5.40 -14.49
N LEU A 50 -4.03 6.53 -13.86
CA LEU A 50 -5.08 7.42 -14.32
C LEU A 50 -4.48 8.79 -14.67
N SER A 51 -4.53 9.15 -15.96
CA SER A 51 -4.02 10.42 -16.45
C SER A 51 -4.77 11.61 -15.85
N GLY A 52 -4.03 12.58 -15.30
CA GLY A 52 -4.59 13.82 -14.74
C GLY A 52 -5.31 13.65 -13.39
N SER A 53 -4.99 12.59 -12.64
CA SER A 53 -5.61 12.31 -11.33
C SER A 53 -4.55 12.17 -10.23
N CYS A 54 -4.98 12.19 -8.96
CA CYS A 54 -4.10 11.96 -7.82
C CYS A 54 -4.04 10.47 -7.44
N ARG A 55 -3.10 10.10 -6.56
CA ARG A 55 -2.97 8.70 -6.10
C ARG A 55 -4.22 8.19 -5.40
N GLY A 56 -4.91 9.05 -4.65
CA GLY A 56 -6.19 8.73 -4.02
C GLY A 56 -7.24 8.29 -5.04
N ASP A 57 -7.33 8.94 -6.21
CA ASP A 57 -8.28 8.56 -7.26
C ASP A 57 -8.00 7.17 -7.84
N GLU A 58 -6.72 6.83 -8.00
CA GLU A 58 -6.30 5.50 -8.45
C GLU A 58 -6.67 4.41 -7.43
N ILE A 59 -6.49 4.70 -6.14
CA ILE A 59 -6.88 3.81 -5.04
C ILE A 59 -8.40 3.63 -5.01
N ARG A 60 -9.18 4.72 -5.08
CA ARG A 60 -10.65 4.67 -5.14
C ARG A 60 -11.11 3.81 -6.30
N LYS A 61 -10.53 4.01 -7.49
CA LYS A 61 -10.92 3.26 -8.69
C LYS A 61 -10.64 1.76 -8.55
N TRP A 62 -9.55 1.42 -7.87
CA TRP A 62 -9.23 0.03 -7.57
C TRP A 62 -10.21 -0.57 -6.56
N LEU A 63 -10.53 0.14 -5.47
CA LEU A 63 -11.50 -0.28 -4.45
C LEU A 63 -12.89 -0.50 -5.03
N GLU A 64 -13.45 0.45 -5.78
CA GLU A 64 -14.77 0.32 -6.43
C GLU A 64 -14.88 -0.97 -7.26
N LYS A 65 -13.83 -1.28 -8.02
CA LYS A 65 -13.78 -2.49 -8.84
C LYS A 65 -13.67 -3.74 -7.97
N PHE A 66 -12.81 -3.72 -6.97
CA PHE A 66 -12.54 -4.87 -6.13
C PHE A 66 -13.73 -5.21 -5.21
N GLU A 67 -14.39 -4.20 -4.64
CA GLU A 67 -15.60 -4.32 -3.80
C GLU A 67 -16.82 -4.87 -4.56
N THR A 68 -16.86 -4.69 -5.88
CA THR A 68 -17.90 -5.32 -6.70
C THR A 68 -17.78 -6.85 -6.70
N GLU A 69 -16.57 -7.37 -6.49
CA GLU A 69 -16.24 -8.80 -6.58
C GLU A 69 -15.89 -9.44 -5.23
N ASN A 70 -15.58 -8.63 -4.20
CA ASN A 70 -15.05 -9.04 -2.91
C ASN A 70 -15.52 -8.06 -1.83
N ASP A 71 -15.30 -8.38 -0.56
CA ASP A 71 -15.57 -7.45 0.55
C ASP A 71 -14.25 -6.90 1.11
N VAL A 72 -14.10 -5.58 1.14
CA VAL A 72 -12.93 -4.90 1.74
C VAL A 72 -13.38 -4.31 3.06
N GLU A 73 -13.17 -5.06 4.14
CA GLU A 73 -13.52 -4.57 5.47
C GLU A 73 -12.71 -3.32 5.85
N ARG A 74 -11.40 -3.35 5.55
CA ARG A 74 -10.42 -2.34 5.96
C ARG A 74 -9.23 -2.29 5.02
N PHE A 75 -8.66 -1.10 4.88
CA PHE A 75 -7.35 -0.93 4.25
C PHE A 75 -6.58 0.25 4.88
N ALA A 76 -5.27 0.24 4.68
CA ALA A 76 -4.35 1.27 5.11
C ALA A 76 -3.40 1.63 3.95
N ILE A 77 -3.01 2.89 3.88
CA ILE A 77 -2.05 3.41 2.90
C ILE A 77 -0.73 3.68 3.63
N LEU A 78 0.36 3.12 3.10
CA LEU A 78 1.73 3.39 3.55
C LEU A 78 2.44 4.11 2.42
N ASP A 79 2.63 5.42 2.55
CA ASP A 79 3.24 6.27 1.53
C ASP A 79 3.91 7.47 2.21
N ASP A 80 4.95 8.03 1.62
CA ASP A 80 5.61 9.23 2.14
C ASP A 80 4.97 10.54 1.65
N GLU A 81 4.18 10.47 0.58
CA GLU A 81 3.34 11.58 0.13
C GLU A 81 2.12 11.78 1.04
N SER A 82 1.69 13.03 1.20
CA SER A 82 0.58 13.41 2.10
C SER A 82 -0.76 13.63 1.39
N ASP A 83 -0.83 13.46 0.06
CA ASP A 83 -2.05 13.73 -0.72
C ASP A 83 -2.66 12.42 -1.25
N MET A 84 -3.66 11.92 -0.52
CA MET A 84 -4.42 10.71 -0.87
C MET A 84 -5.91 11.02 -1.03
N ALA A 85 -6.26 12.24 -1.45
CA ALA A 85 -7.64 12.72 -1.54
C ALA A 85 -8.42 12.50 -0.22
N GLU A 86 -9.60 11.87 -0.26
CA GLU A 86 -10.43 11.59 0.92
C GLU A 86 -9.81 10.61 1.90
N PHE A 87 -8.80 9.84 1.48
CA PHE A 87 -8.16 8.82 2.32
C PHE A 87 -7.09 9.39 3.24
N THR A 88 -6.69 10.65 3.03
CA THR A 88 -5.60 11.32 3.74
C THR A 88 -5.79 11.29 5.26
N GLU A 89 -7.00 11.59 5.75
CA GLU A 89 -7.25 11.68 7.19
C GLU A 89 -7.55 10.32 7.84
N MET A 90 -8.09 9.37 7.07
CA MET A 90 -8.70 8.15 7.62
C MET A 90 -7.88 6.89 7.42
N ASN A 91 -7.09 6.81 6.33
CA ASN A 91 -6.42 5.58 5.91
C ASN A 91 -4.91 5.75 5.71
N LEU A 92 -4.41 6.99 5.61
CA LEU A 92 -2.98 7.24 5.41
C LEU A 92 -2.20 7.11 6.72
N ILE A 93 -1.12 6.32 6.65
CA ILE A 93 -0.03 6.32 7.61
C ILE A 93 1.18 6.83 6.84
N GLN A 94 1.40 8.14 6.97
CA GLN A 94 2.45 8.82 6.23
C GLN A 94 3.82 8.42 6.77
N THR A 95 4.63 7.79 5.92
CA THR A 95 5.99 7.38 6.25
C THR A 95 6.99 8.51 6.01
N ASP A 96 8.12 8.50 6.69
CA ASP A 96 9.16 9.50 6.47
C ASP A 96 9.89 9.26 5.13
N THR A 97 10.08 10.29 4.31
CA THR A 97 10.71 10.16 2.98
C THR A 97 12.19 9.74 3.03
N ASN A 98 12.90 10.01 4.13
CA ASN A 98 14.32 9.71 4.29
C ASN A 98 14.57 8.34 4.91
N VAL A 99 13.75 7.95 5.90
CA VAL A 99 13.95 6.70 6.64
C VAL A 99 12.92 5.61 6.30
N GLY A 100 11.85 5.97 5.59
CA GLY A 100 10.75 5.08 5.21
C GLY A 100 9.96 4.56 6.41
N LEU A 101 9.25 3.46 6.19
CA LEU A 101 8.43 2.78 7.22
C LEU A 101 9.22 2.50 8.51
N GLN A 102 8.82 3.14 9.61
CA GLN A 102 9.34 2.96 10.96
C GLN A 102 8.46 2.02 11.80
N LYS A 103 8.94 1.73 13.01
CA LYS A 103 8.27 0.78 13.92
C LYS A 103 6.91 1.32 14.37
N GLU A 104 6.82 2.61 14.59
CA GLU A 104 5.64 3.35 15.03
C GLU A 104 4.55 3.29 13.96
N ASP A 105 4.91 3.56 12.70
CA ASP A 105 4.04 3.42 11.52
C ASP A 105 3.48 2.00 11.41
N ALA A 106 4.33 0.98 11.58
CA ALA A 106 3.89 -0.41 11.53
C ALA A 106 2.90 -0.75 12.65
N VAL A 107 3.12 -0.23 13.86
CA VAL A 107 2.20 -0.40 14.98
C VAL A 107 0.86 0.29 14.71
N GLN A 108 0.89 1.49 14.13
CA GLN A 108 -0.33 2.22 13.73
C GLN A 108 -1.09 1.46 12.64
N CYS A 109 -0.39 0.92 11.63
CA CYS A 109 -0.97 0.13 10.55
C CYS A 109 -1.67 -1.13 11.07
N ILE A 110 -1.00 -1.88 11.96
CA ILE A 110 -1.58 -3.09 12.55
C ILE A 110 -2.85 -2.75 13.34
N LYS A 111 -2.85 -1.65 14.10
CA LYS A 111 -4.05 -1.19 14.82
C LYS A 111 -5.18 -0.85 13.86
N MET A 112 -4.90 -0.05 12.82
CA MET A 112 -5.91 0.36 11.84
C MET A 112 -6.57 -0.84 11.14
N LEU A 113 -5.80 -1.91 10.89
CA LEU A 113 -6.30 -3.09 10.16
C LEU A 113 -6.99 -4.14 11.04
N ASN A 114 -6.83 -4.11 12.37
CA ASN A 114 -7.37 -5.12 13.30
C ASN A 114 -8.53 -4.63 14.18
N VAL A 115 -9.01 -3.39 14.01
CA VAL A 115 -10.06 -2.76 14.85
C VAL A 115 -11.45 -2.98 14.28
#